data_AF-A0A524DB75-F1
#
_entry.id   AF-A0A524DB75-F1
#
_cell.length_a   1.000
_cell.length_b   1.000
_cell.length_c   1.000
_cell.angle_alpha   90.00
_cell.angle_beta   90.00
_cell.angle_gamma   90.00
#
_symmetry.space_group_name_H-M   'P 1'
#
loop_
_entity.id
_entity.type
_entity.pdbx_description
1 polymer ?
#
loop_
_entity_poly.entity_id
_entity_poly.type
_entity_poly.pdbx_seq_one_letter_code
_entity_poly.pdbx_strand_id
1 'polypeptide(L)'
;MLDIILIQHIESATNLLEYRQKNTKLDKKHSDIFGGFLSAIQSLSNEINIGEISLISTTGENGHHCIIIRKDPINVILLVDQNDPIKMWRDLGEDIASKFLQDYGTPLNHLEITQFDSFKGYLQDICEITQYCEKN
;
A
#
# COMPACT_ATOMS: atom_id res chain seq x y z
N MET A 1 2.06 13.84 -2.18
CA MET A 1 3.30 13.07 -2.01
C MET A 1 2.95 11.66 -1.57
N LEU A 2 3.65 10.64 -2.08
CA LEU A 2 3.53 9.26 -1.59
C LEU A 2 4.39 9.07 -0.35
N ASP A 3 3.80 8.57 0.72
CA ASP A 3 4.50 8.34 1.98
C ASP A 3 4.89 6.87 2.14
N ILE A 4 3.95 5.96 1.89
CA ILE A 4 4.10 4.53 2.18
C ILE A 4 3.43 3.70 1.08
N ILE A 5 4.12 2.64 0.66
CA ILE A 5 3.54 1.50 -0.08
C ILE A 5 3.64 0.28 0.83
N LEU A 6 2.52 -0.39 1.08
CA LEU A 6 2.46 -1.68 1.75
C LEU A 6 1.89 -2.73 0.81
N ILE A 7 2.56 -3.88 0.72
CA ILE A 7 2.03 -5.06 0.07
C ILE A 7 1.69 -6.06 1.17
N GLN A 8 0.44 -6.49 1.24
CA GLN A 8 -0.08 -7.34 2.30
C GLN A 8 -0.72 -8.58 1.72
N HIS A 9 -0.51 -9.75 2.32
CA HIS A 9 -1.24 -10.96 1.99
C HIS A 9 -2.67 -10.87 2.54
N ILE A 10 -3.67 -11.12 1.69
CA ILE A 10 -5.08 -10.90 2.00
C ILE A 10 -5.53 -11.77 3.18
N GLU A 11 -5.25 -13.06 3.15
CA GLU A 11 -5.85 -14.00 4.12
C GLU A 11 -5.22 -13.87 5.51
N SER A 12 -3.89 -13.71 5.56
CA SER A 12 -3.14 -13.66 6.82
C SER A 12 -2.94 -12.24 7.36
N ALA A 13 -3.33 -11.22 6.60
CA ALA A 13 -3.02 -9.81 6.86
C ALA A 13 -1.51 -9.53 7.06
N THR A 14 -0.64 -10.44 6.62
CA THR A 14 0.82 -10.32 6.79
C THR A 14 1.37 -9.29 5.81
N ASN A 15 2.11 -8.31 6.32
CA ASN A 15 2.85 -7.38 5.46
C ASN A 15 4.00 -8.13 4.77
N LEU A 16 3.88 -8.30 3.45
CA LEU A 16 4.88 -8.92 2.59
C LEU A 16 6.01 -7.96 2.25
N LEU A 17 5.69 -6.67 2.15
CA LEU A 17 6.65 -5.64 1.82
C LEU A 17 6.19 -4.29 2.33
N GLU A 18 7.13 -3.51 2.86
CA GLU A 18 6.95 -2.09 3.14
C GLU A 18 8.02 -1.29 2.42
N TYR A 19 7.58 -0.27 1.68
CA TYR A 19 8.44 0.77 1.12
C TYR A 19 8.02 2.13 1.66
N ARG A 20 9.00 2.88 2.18
CA ARG A 20 8.81 4.27 2.63
C ARG A 20 9.73 5.18 1.84
N GLN A 21 9.23 6.37 1.54
CA GLN A 21 10.08 7.41 0.99
C GLN A 21 11.01 7.99 2.07
N LYS A 22 12.14 8.55 1.63
CA LYS A 22 13.14 9.15 2.53
C LYS A 22 12.56 10.33 3.33
N ASN A 23 11.58 11.04 2.76
CA ASN A 23 10.97 12.23 3.34
C ASN A 23 9.65 11.95 4.08
N THR A 24 9.26 10.67 4.23
CA THR A 24 8.04 10.27 4.93
C THR A 24 8.10 10.74 6.39
N LYS A 25 7.14 11.58 6.79
CA LYS A 25 7.05 12.12 8.16
C LYS A 25 6.39 11.15 9.14
N LEU A 26 5.81 10.06 8.65
CA LEU A 26 5.20 9.01 9.46
C LEU A 26 6.26 8.09 10.07
N ASP A 27 6.28 8.02 11.40
CA ASP A 27 7.11 7.09 12.18
C ASP A 27 6.84 5.62 11.80
N LYS A 28 7.86 4.77 11.94
CA LYS A 28 7.82 3.33 11.66
C LYS A 28 6.73 2.62 12.46
N LYS A 29 6.52 3.03 13.71
CA LYS A 29 5.46 2.49 14.58
C LYS A 29 4.05 2.69 14.01
N HIS A 30 3.86 3.62 13.09
CA HIS A 30 2.55 3.87 12.50
C HIS A 30 2.16 2.85 11.43
N SER A 31 3.09 2.12 10.80
CA SER A 31 2.72 1.06 9.85
C SER A 31 2.03 -0.12 10.49
N ASP A 32 2.54 -0.59 11.63
CA ASP A 32 1.93 -1.71 12.35
C ASP A 32 0.52 -1.34 12.83
N ILE A 33 0.37 -0.11 13.34
CA ILE A 33 -0.93 0.45 13.71
C ILE A 33 -1.85 0.53 12.49
N PHE A 34 -1.32 0.94 11.33
CA PHE A 34 -2.10 1.10 10.12
C PHE A 34 -2.53 -0.24 9.50
N GLY A 35 -1.66 -1.25 9.48
CA GLY A 35 -1.99 -2.61 9.07
C GLY A 35 -3.07 -3.23 9.97
N GLY A 36 -2.93 -3.08 11.29
CA GLY A 36 -3.94 -3.51 12.25
C GLY A 36 -5.29 -2.78 12.08
N PHE A 37 -5.24 -1.46 11.90
CA PHE A 37 -6.42 -0.64 11.64
C PHE A 37 -7.16 -1.05 10.36
N LEU A 38 -6.44 -1.22 9.25
CA LEU A 38 -7.03 -1.64 7.98
C LEU A 38 -7.68 -3.02 8.08
N SER A 39 -6.99 -3.97 8.72
CA SER A 39 -7.53 -5.31 8.95
C SER A 39 -8.84 -5.25 9.74
N ALA A 40 -8.89 -4.44 10.80
CA ALA A 40 -10.09 -4.28 11.61
C ALA A 40 -11.27 -3.68 10.82
N ILE A 41 -11.06 -2.63 10.02
CA ILE A 41 -12.16 -2.05 9.24
C ILE A 41 -12.58 -3.03 8.12
N GLN A 42 -11.66 -3.74 7.49
CA GLN A 42 -12.01 -4.76 6.49
C GLN A 42 -12.85 -5.89 7.10
N SER A 43 -12.49 -6.39 8.29
CA SER A 43 -13.28 -7.39 9.01
C SER A 43 -14.69 -6.89 9.30
N LEU A 44 -14.82 -5.64 9.80
CA LEU A 44 -16.12 -5.02 10.04
C LEU A 44 -16.94 -4.94 8.75
N SER A 45 -16.35 -4.40 7.67
CA SER A 45 -17.01 -4.24 6.37
C SER A 45 -17.61 -5.55 5.83
N ASN A 46 -16.87 -6.65 6.00
CA ASN A 46 -17.33 -8.00 5.65
C ASN A 46 -18.48 -8.48 6.54
N GLU A 47 -18.39 -8.26 7.85
CA GLU A 47 -19.41 -8.67 8.81
C GLU A 47 -20.77 -7.99 8.56
N ILE A 48 -20.74 -6.69 8.25
CA ILE A 48 -21.96 -5.93 7.91
C ILE A 48 -22.34 -6.00 6.43
N ASN A 49 -21.59 -6.75 5.61
CA ASN A 49 -21.83 -7.00 4.19
C ASN A 49 -21.99 -5.71 3.34
N ILE A 50 -21.14 -4.71 3.56
CA ILE A 50 -21.18 -3.44 2.83
C ILE A 50 -20.14 -3.34 1.69
N GLY A 51 -19.49 -4.46 1.37
CA GLY A 51 -18.45 -4.56 0.35
C GLY A 51 -17.04 -4.37 0.91
N GLU A 52 -16.10 -4.03 0.05
CA GLU A 52 -14.68 -3.90 0.39
C GLU A 52 -14.25 -2.45 0.43
N ILE A 53 -13.35 -2.12 1.37
CA ILE A 53 -12.79 -0.78 1.48
C ILE A 53 -11.72 -0.62 0.40
N SER A 54 -11.91 0.37 -0.47
CA SER A 54 -10.96 0.72 -1.54
C SER A 54 -10.30 2.08 -1.34
N LEU A 55 -10.85 2.93 -0.45
CA LEU A 55 -10.36 4.27 -0.18
C LEU A 55 -10.77 4.72 1.23
N ILE A 56 -9.82 5.25 2.01
CA ILE A 56 -10.08 6.00 3.24
C ILE A 56 -9.41 7.37 3.09
N SER A 57 -10.15 8.46 3.27
CA SER A 57 -9.64 9.82 3.16
C SER A 57 -9.76 10.54 4.49
N THR A 58 -8.67 11.18 4.93
CA THR A 58 -8.66 12.08 6.09
C THR A 58 -8.35 13.50 5.64
N THR A 59 -8.83 14.49 6.41
CA THR A 59 -8.64 15.91 6.12
C THR A 59 -7.87 16.60 7.24
N GLY A 60 -7.17 17.70 6.92
CA GLY A 60 -6.48 18.56 7.89
C GLY A 60 -5.02 18.76 7.52
N GLU A 61 -4.22 19.33 8.43
CA GLU A 61 -2.79 19.61 8.20
C GLU A 61 -1.98 18.33 7.88
N ASN A 62 -2.46 17.17 8.39
CA ASN A 62 -1.88 15.85 8.14
C ASN A 62 -2.88 14.92 7.40
N GLY A 63 -3.72 15.47 6.53
CA GLY A 63 -4.70 14.68 5.77
C GLY A 63 -4.04 13.80 4.70
N HIS A 64 -4.53 12.56 4.56
CA HIS A 64 -4.02 11.58 3.61
C HIS A 64 -5.16 10.80 2.95
N HIS A 65 -4.87 10.25 1.77
CA HIS A 65 -5.63 9.18 1.16
C HIS A 65 -4.91 7.85 1.37
N CYS A 66 -5.63 6.89 1.95
CA CYS A 66 -5.29 5.47 1.94
C CYS A 66 -6.03 4.82 0.79
N ILE A 67 -5.32 4.46 -0.27
CA ILE A 67 -5.86 3.79 -1.45
C ILE A 67 -5.52 2.31 -1.34
N ILE A 68 -6.54 1.46 -1.45
CA ILE A 68 -6.39 0.01 -1.29
C ILE A 68 -6.75 -0.66 -2.62
N ILE A 69 -5.77 -1.33 -3.21
CA ILE A 69 -5.92 -2.11 -4.44
C ILE A 69 -5.89 -3.58 -4.07
N ARG A 70 -7.03 -4.26 -4.25
CA ARG A 70 -7.14 -5.69 -4.00
C ARG A 70 -6.87 -6.45 -5.29
N LYS A 71 -5.85 -7.32 -5.27
CA LYS A 71 -5.52 -8.21 -6.38
C LYS A 71 -5.04 -9.54 -5.83
N ASP A 72 -5.92 -10.53 -5.82
CA ASP A 72 -5.69 -11.80 -5.15
C ASP A 72 -4.32 -12.44 -5.53
N PRO A 73 -3.49 -12.88 -4.55
CA PRO A 73 -3.76 -12.97 -3.10
C PRO A 73 -3.24 -11.77 -2.26
N ILE A 74 -3.04 -10.59 -2.85
CA ILE A 74 -2.46 -9.43 -2.18
C ILE A 74 -3.37 -8.20 -2.15
N ASN A 75 -3.15 -7.35 -1.14
CA ASN A 75 -3.52 -5.95 -1.16
C ASN A 75 -2.27 -5.11 -1.43
N VAL A 76 -2.37 -4.13 -2.31
CA VAL A 76 -1.42 -3.00 -2.39
C VAL A 76 -2.10 -1.80 -1.75
N ILE A 77 -1.47 -1.26 -0.72
CA ILE A 77 -1.98 -0.13 0.06
C ILE A 77 -1.03 1.03 -0.14
N LEU A 78 -1.57 2.16 -0.61
CA LEU A 78 -0.83 3.39 -0.85
C LEU A 78 -1.32 4.45 0.12
N LEU A 79 -0.39 5.11 0.81
CA LEU A 79 -0.68 6.28 1.62
C LEU A 79 -0.09 7.51 0.96
N VAL A 80 -0.96 8.44 0.56
CA VAL A 80 -0.59 9.64 -0.21
C VAL A 80 -1.22 10.89 0.41
N ASP A 81 -0.63 12.05 0.19
CA ASP A 81 -1.17 13.34 0.66
C ASP A 81 -2.60 13.58 0.13
N GLN A 82 -3.46 14.23 0.94
CA GLN A 82 -4.85 14.55 0.58
C GLN A 82 -5.02 15.40 -0.69
N ASN A 83 -3.97 16.11 -1.13
CA ASN A 83 -4.03 16.95 -2.33
C ASN A 83 -3.67 16.18 -3.60
N ASP A 84 -3.22 14.92 -3.47
CA ASP A 84 -2.78 14.15 -4.61
C ASP A 84 -3.95 13.56 -5.42
N PRO A 85 -3.81 13.45 -6.76
CA PRO A 85 -4.85 12.84 -7.59
C PRO A 85 -5.03 11.33 -7.30
N ILE A 86 -6.14 10.96 -6.65
CA ILE A 86 -6.47 9.57 -6.31
C ILE A 86 -6.41 8.63 -7.52
N LYS A 87 -6.93 9.05 -8.68
CA LYS A 87 -6.99 8.21 -9.88
C LYS A 87 -5.59 7.78 -10.33
N MET A 88 -4.65 8.70 -10.38
CA MET A 88 -3.26 8.43 -10.78
C MET A 88 -2.61 7.38 -9.86
N TRP A 89 -2.78 7.54 -8.55
CA TRP A 89 -2.24 6.59 -7.58
C TRP A 89 -2.94 5.24 -7.60
N ARG A 90 -4.25 5.21 -7.90
CA ARG A 90 -4.98 3.96 -8.11
C ARG A 90 -4.43 3.20 -9.31
N ASP A 91 -4.25 3.89 -10.45
CA ASP A 91 -3.69 3.29 -11.66
C ASP A 91 -2.27 2.75 -11.39
N LEU A 92 -1.45 3.51 -10.64
CA LEU A 92 -0.13 3.04 -10.23
C LEU A 92 -0.17 1.81 -9.30
N GLY A 93 -1.11 1.78 -8.35
CA GLY A 93 -1.27 0.66 -7.43
C GLY A 93 -1.67 -0.63 -8.17
N GLU A 94 -2.47 -0.52 -9.23
CA GLU A 94 -2.80 -1.64 -10.12
C GLU A 94 -1.56 -2.16 -10.87
N ASP A 95 -0.70 -1.26 -11.36
CA ASP A 95 0.55 -1.63 -12.04
C ASP A 95 1.52 -2.31 -11.06
N ILE A 96 1.64 -1.78 -9.83
CA ILE A 96 2.44 -2.39 -8.76
C ILE A 96 1.93 -3.79 -8.43
N ALA A 97 0.61 -3.95 -8.24
CA ALA A 97 0.02 -5.25 -7.92
C ALA A 97 0.25 -6.26 -9.05
N SER A 98 0.07 -5.84 -10.30
CA SER A 98 0.30 -6.66 -11.49
C SER A 98 1.75 -7.11 -11.58
N LYS A 99 2.69 -6.19 -11.40
CA LYS A 99 4.13 -6.49 -11.47
C LYS A 99 4.57 -7.41 -10.34
N PHE A 100 4.10 -7.18 -9.12
CA PHE A 100 4.45 -8.03 -7.97
C PHE A 100 4.04 -9.49 -8.22
N LEU A 101 2.80 -9.70 -8.67
CA LEU A 101 2.31 -11.05 -8.99
C LEU A 101 2.98 -11.65 -10.22
N GLN A 102 3.44 -10.83 -11.16
CA GLN A 102 4.24 -11.31 -12.28
C GLN A 102 5.61 -11.84 -11.82
N ASP A 103 6.25 -11.18 -10.85
CA ASP A 103 7.60 -11.52 -10.39
C ASP A 103 7.62 -12.68 -9.40
N TYR A 104 6.62 -12.77 -8.52
CA TYR A 104 6.58 -13.76 -7.45
C TYR A 104 5.53 -14.87 -7.65
N GLY A 105 4.61 -14.70 -8.61
CA GLY A 105 3.61 -15.69 -8.97
C GLY A 105 2.53 -15.93 -7.91
N THR A 106 1.71 -16.95 -8.18
CA THR A 106 0.72 -17.50 -7.25
C THR A 106 0.82 -19.02 -7.26
N PRO A 107 0.76 -19.72 -6.11
CA PRO A 107 0.57 -19.19 -4.75
C PRO A 107 1.83 -18.51 -4.18
N LEU A 108 1.64 -17.50 -3.31
CA LEU A 108 2.73 -16.80 -2.62
C LEU A 108 3.13 -17.52 -1.33
N ASN A 109 4.44 -17.68 -1.11
CA ASN A 109 4.96 -18.10 0.19
C ASN A 109 5.03 -16.91 1.17
N HIS A 110 3.89 -16.52 1.73
CA HIS A 110 3.78 -15.36 2.63
C HIS A 110 4.55 -15.49 3.96
N LEU A 111 5.10 -16.67 4.27
CA LEU A 111 5.92 -16.90 5.46
C LEU A 111 7.39 -16.49 5.25
N GLU A 112 7.86 -16.45 4.01
CA GLU A 112 9.24 -16.10 3.66
C GLU A 112 9.32 -14.67 3.14
N ILE A 113 9.10 -13.72 4.04
CA ILE A 113 8.94 -12.29 3.72
C ILE A 113 10.16 -11.67 3.01
N THR A 114 11.36 -12.17 3.32
CA THR A 114 12.62 -11.67 2.76
C THR A 114 12.77 -11.90 1.26
N GLN A 115 12.01 -12.83 0.67
CA GLN A 115 12.05 -13.08 -0.77
C GLN A 115 11.57 -11.87 -1.59
N PHE A 116 10.76 -11.00 -0.97
CA PHE A 116 10.16 -9.84 -1.62
C PHE A 116 11.06 -8.60 -1.58
N ASP A 117 12.15 -8.59 -0.80
CA ASP A 117 12.97 -7.39 -0.58
C ASP A 117 13.55 -6.81 -1.89
N SER A 118 13.83 -7.65 -2.89
CA SER A 118 14.30 -7.19 -4.20
C SER A 118 13.30 -6.30 -4.94
N PHE A 119 12.01 -6.42 -4.64
CA PHE A 119 10.96 -5.59 -5.22
C PHE A 119 11.08 -4.11 -4.83
N LYS A 120 11.77 -3.80 -3.72
CA LYS A 120 12.00 -2.41 -3.29
C LYS A 120 12.75 -1.60 -4.34
N GLY A 121 13.62 -2.23 -5.13
CA GLY A 121 14.31 -1.56 -6.25
C GLY A 121 13.33 -1.06 -7.30
N TYR A 122 12.37 -1.91 -7.71
CA TYR A 122 11.31 -1.51 -8.65
C TYR A 122 10.43 -0.39 -8.10
N LEU A 123 10.05 -0.47 -6.81
CA LEU A 123 9.27 0.60 -6.17
C LEU A 123 10.04 1.92 -6.11
N GLN A 124 11.34 1.86 -5.87
CA GLN A 124 12.20 3.05 -5.91
C GLN A 124 12.24 3.67 -7.30
N ASP A 125 12.45 2.87 -8.35
CA ASP A 125 12.52 3.37 -9.74
C ASP A 125 11.21 4.07 -10.15
N ILE A 126 10.06 3.48 -9.80
CA ILE A 126 8.74 4.09 -10.05
C ILE A 126 8.58 5.42 -9.34
N CYS A 127 9.01 5.48 -8.08
CA CYS A 127 8.94 6.71 -7.29
C CYS A 127 9.81 7.81 -7.94
N GLU A 128 11.02 7.48 -8.37
CA GLU A 128 11.92 8.45 -9.01
C GLU A 128 11.40 8.95 -10.37
N ILE A 129 10.82 8.07 -11.20
CA ILE A 129 10.29 8.42 -12.53
C ILE A 129 9.08 9.36 -12.44
N THR A 130 8.24 9.20 -11.42
CA THR A 130 6.99 9.93 -11.30
C THR A 130 7.16 11.37 -10.79
N GLN A 131 8.36 11.81 -10.39
CA GLN A 131 8.67 13.15 -9.82
C GLN A 131 7.81 13.57 -8.60
N TYR A 132 6.94 12.70 -8.08
CA TYR A 132 6.06 13.01 -6.93
C TYR A 132 6.73 12.78 -5.57
N CYS A 133 8.00 12.36 -5.58
CA CYS A 133 8.75 11.90 -4.40
C CYS A 133 9.74 12.94 -3.88
N GLU A 134 10.01 13.98 -4.67
CA GLU A 134 10.87 15.09 -4.29
C GLU A 134 10.21 16.42 -4.66
N LYS A 135 9.81 17.18 -3.64
CA LYS A 135 10.02 18.63 -3.68
C LYS A 135 11.05 18.94 -2.60
N ASN A 136 12.14 19.57 -3.05
CA ASN A 136 13.10 20.27 -2.21
C ASN A 136 12.41 21.11 -1.12
#